data_AF-A0A5J9SD92-F1
#
_entry.id   AF-A0A5J9SD92-F1
#
_cell.length_a   1.000
_cell.length_b   1.000
_cell.length_c   1.000
_cell.angle_alpha   90.00
_cell.angle_beta   90.00
_cell.angle_gamma   90.00
#
_symmetry.space_group_name_H-M   'P 1'
#
loop_
_entity.id
_entity.type
_entity.pdbx_description
1 polymer ?
#
loop_
_entity_poly.entity_id
_entity_poly.type
_entity_poly.pdbx_seq_one_letter_code
_entity_poly.pdbx_strand_id
1 'polypeptide(L)'
;MNISVFAAHGDSVLFQLRGRMRLLCPDFYTRDYFVYRAGAADRPPSLCRLPARDFTTTNKRSIVKHSLDRPLCRVLFRREICLLRRRGPDEPLMVVELDVVYDRVARRELAELCILRVGSRRWEMKLSVPLVVHDEDGNESDQLPYRRDRIDTAITMGDWFLCWVHYSEGFFLWDTAEEPSPKKIRFLPLPREVMCRYSDHDER
;
A
#
# COMPACT_ATOMS: atom_id res chain seq x y z
N MET A 1 -9.18 -23.77 -2.25
CA MET A 1 -9.24 -22.50 -1.49
C MET A 1 -7.79 -22.07 -1.29
N ASN A 2 -7.42 -20.84 -1.66
CA ASN A 2 -6.04 -20.36 -1.56
C ASN A 2 -6.02 -19.13 -0.64
N ILE A 3 -5.11 -19.14 0.34
CA ILE A 3 -4.91 -18.06 1.31
C ILE A 3 -3.55 -17.43 1.03
N SER A 4 -3.50 -16.11 0.98
CA SER A 4 -2.26 -15.35 0.80
C SER A 4 -2.19 -14.24 1.83
N VAL A 5 -1.10 -14.17 2.61
CA VAL A 5 -0.87 -13.07 3.55
C VAL A 5 -0.41 -11.83 2.80
N PHE A 6 -0.99 -10.69 3.13
CA PHE A 6 -0.70 -9.41 2.49
C PHE A 6 0.17 -8.52 3.39
N ALA A 7 -0.23 -8.37 4.65
CA ALA A 7 0.49 -7.56 5.63
C ALA A 7 0.21 -8.08 7.04
N ALA A 8 1.09 -7.77 7.99
CA ALA A 8 0.93 -8.10 9.40
C ALA A 8 1.53 -6.99 10.25
N HIS A 9 0.91 -6.70 11.39
CA HIS A 9 1.43 -5.74 12.37
C HIS A 9 0.83 -5.99 13.74
N GLY A 10 1.67 -6.04 14.78
CA GLY A 10 1.27 -6.37 16.14
C GLY A 10 0.55 -7.72 16.21
N ASP A 11 -0.67 -7.73 16.71
CA ASP A 11 -1.55 -8.91 16.87
C ASP A 11 -2.44 -9.20 15.65
N SER A 12 -2.22 -8.50 14.54
CA SER A 12 -3.15 -8.43 13.42
C SER A 12 -2.50 -8.88 12.10
N VAL A 13 -3.25 -9.63 11.29
CA VAL A 13 -2.82 -10.13 9.97
C VAL A 13 -3.90 -9.88 8.93
N LEU A 14 -3.52 -9.23 7.83
CA LEU A 14 -4.34 -9.08 6.63
C LEU A 14 -4.00 -10.19 5.65
N PHE A 15 -5.02 -10.92 5.21
CA PHE A 15 -4.87 -11.93 4.18
C PHE A 15 -6.01 -11.89 3.18
N GLN A 16 -5.70 -12.37 1.99
CA GLN A 16 -6.66 -12.61 0.93
C GLN A 16 -7.10 -14.07 0.98
N LEU A 17 -8.40 -14.27 0.83
CA LEU A 17 -9.00 -15.56 0.60
C LEU A 17 -9.52 -15.63 -0.84
N ARG A 18 -9.04 -16.62 -1.60
CA ARG A 18 -9.54 -16.92 -2.94
C ARG A 18 -10.42 -18.16 -2.92
N GLY A 19 -11.70 -17.96 -3.19
CA GLY A 19 -12.69 -19.02 -3.41
C GLY A 19 -12.80 -19.37 -4.89
N ARG A 20 -13.15 -20.62 -5.20
CA ARG A 20 -13.66 -20.98 -6.54
C ARG A 20 -15.13 -20.58 -6.59
N MET A 21 -15.51 -19.64 -7.46
CA MET A 21 -16.92 -19.37 -7.71
C MET A 21 -17.48 -20.52 -8.55
N ARG A 22 -18.31 -21.39 -7.95
CA ARG A 22 -18.64 -22.69 -8.53
C ARG A 22 -19.74 -22.69 -9.60
N LEU A 23 -20.39 -21.56 -9.94
CA LEU A 23 -21.67 -21.68 -10.64
C LEU A 23 -21.94 -20.81 -11.87
N LEU A 24 -21.13 -19.82 -12.28
CA LEU A 24 -21.51 -19.02 -13.47
C LEU A 24 -20.36 -18.57 -14.41
N CYS A 25 -19.11 -18.43 -13.95
CA CYS A 25 -17.98 -18.10 -14.83
C CYS A 25 -16.67 -18.71 -14.29
N PRO A 26 -15.97 -19.59 -15.05
CA PRO A 26 -14.72 -20.24 -14.61
C PRO A 26 -13.55 -19.29 -14.31
N ASP A 27 -13.54 -18.10 -14.92
CA ASP A 27 -12.40 -17.18 -14.86
C ASP A 27 -12.46 -16.15 -13.72
N PHE A 28 -13.57 -16.12 -12.95
CA PHE A 28 -13.77 -15.14 -11.89
C PHE A 28 -13.65 -15.77 -10.51
N TYR A 29 -12.47 -15.59 -9.90
CA TYR A 29 -12.25 -15.90 -8.50
C TYR A 29 -12.81 -14.78 -7.63
N THR A 30 -13.69 -15.09 -6.68
CA THR A 30 -14.04 -14.14 -5.62
C THR A 30 -12.80 -13.92 -4.75
N ARG A 31 -12.45 -12.65 -4.55
CA ARG A 31 -11.32 -12.22 -3.72
C ARG A 31 -11.88 -11.46 -2.53
N ASP A 32 -11.97 -12.14 -1.40
CA ASP A 32 -12.32 -11.50 -0.14
C ASP A 32 -11.03 -11.22 0.64
N TYR A 33 -10.99 -10.08 1.32
CA TYR A 33 -9.87 -9.72 2.18
C TYR A 33 -10.35 -9.72 3.62
N PHE A 34 -9.55 -10.31 4.50
CA PHE A 34 -9.88 -10.44 5.91
C PHE A 34 -8.72 -9.97 6.75
N VAL A 35 -9.07 -9.33 7.86
CA VAL A 35 -8.14 -9.06 8.95
C VAL A 35 -8.47 -10.00 10.09
N TYR A 36 -7.51 -10.81 10.47
CA TYR A 36 -7.53 -11.57 11.70
C TYR A 36 -6.81 -10.80 12.80
N ARG A 37 -7.36 -10.82 14.01
CA ARG A 37 -6.72 -10.32 15.23
C ARG A 37 -6.65 -11.47 16.24
N ALA A 38 -5.48 -11.72 16.79
CA ALA A 38 -5.22 -12.86 17.67
C ALA A 38 -5.98 -12.79 19.01
N GLY A 39 -6.44 -11.61 19.41
CA GLY A 39 -7.04 -11.39 20.73
C GLY A 39 -5.98 -11.18 21.81
N ALA A 40 -6.43 -10.92 23.03
CA ALA A 40 -5.63 -10.76 24.24
C ALA A 40 -6.34 -11.50 25.40
N ALA A 41 -5.75 -11.51 26.60
CA ALA A 41 -6.29 -12.26 27.74
C ALA A 41 -7.78 -11.95 28.06
N ASP A 42 -8.23 -10.74 27.77
CA ASP A 42 -9.57 -10.20 27.98
C ASP A 42 -10.40 -10.04 26.70
N ARG A 43 -9.83 -10.38 25.53
CA ARG A 43 -10.46 -10.14 24.22
C ARG A 43 -10.31 -11.36 23.31
N PRO A 44 -11.40 -12.00 22.86
CA PRO A 44 -11.29 -13.15 21.97
C PRO A 44 -10.68 -12.76 20.62
N PRO A 45 -10.07 -13.72 19.90
CA PRO A 45 -9.67 -13.50 18.52
C PRO A 45 -10.87 -13.09 17.66
N SER A 46 -10.63 -12.25 16.67
CA SER A 46 -11.69 -11.79 15.77
C SER A 46 -11.24 -11.84 14.31
N LEU A 47 -12.21 -12.03 13.43
CA LEU A 47 -12.00 -12.05 11.99
C LEU A 47 -12.98 -11.07 11.34
N CYS A 48 -12.46 -10.07 10.63
CA CYS A 48 -13.27 -9.05 9.98
C CYS A 48 -13.02 -9.06 8.48
N ARG A 49 -14.08 -9.19 7.68
CA ARG A 49 -14.02 -9.00 6.23
C ARG A 49 -13.94 -7.51 5.91
N LEU A 50 -13.02 -7.11 5.02
CA LEU A 50 -12.93 -5.74 4.54
C LEU A 50 -14.10 -5.43 3.59
N PRO A 51 -14.69 -4.21 3.65
CA PRO A 51 -15.66 -3.78 2.66
C PRO A 51 -15.01 -3.69 1.28
N ALA A 52 -15.82 -3.85 0.24
CA ALA A 52 -15.38 -3.57 -1.12
C ALA A 52 -15.03 -2.08 -1.27
N ARG A 53 -13.98 -1.78 -2.03
CA ARG A 53 -13.64 -0.41 -2.43
C ARG A 53 -14.41 -0.04 -3.70
N ASP A 54 -15.20 1.02 -3.63
CA ASP A 54 -16.06 1.51 -4.72
C ASP A 54 -15.34 2.46 -5.68
N PHE A 55 -14.17 2.99 -5.33
CA PHE A 55 -13.37 3.88 -6.18
C PHE A 55 -12.05 3.26 -6.70
N THR A 56 -11.52 3.82 -7.78
CA THR A 56 -10.20 3.47 -8.36
C THR A 56 -9.24 4.62 -8.27
N THR A 57 -7.99 4.28 -7.94
CA THR A 57 -6.84 5.16 -8.08
C THR A 57 -6.55 5.45 -9.55
N THR A 58 -5.83 6.54 -9.82
CA THR A 58 -5.58 7.04 -11.17
C THR A 58 -4.89 6.00 -12.06
N ASN A 59 -3.85 5.32 -11.56
CA ASN A 59 -3.17 4.29 -12.37
C ASN A 59 -4.08 3.08 -12.63
N LYS A 60 -4.86 2.66 -11.63
CA LYS A 60 -5.77 1.50 -11.75
C LYS A 60 -6.95 1.76 -12.68
N ARG A 61 -7.37 3.01 -12.90
CA ARG A 61 -8.40 3.36 -13.90
C ARG A 61 -7.99 2.94 -15.32
N SER A 62 -6.71 3.07 -15.67
CA SER A 62 -6.20 2.69 -16.99
C SER A 62 -6.31 1.18 -17.23
N ILE A 63 -6.06 0.39 -16.18
CA ILE A 63 -6.13 -1.08 -16.21
C ILE A 63 -7.59 -1.56 -16.25
N VAL A 64 -8.47 -0.92 -15.48
CA VAL A 64 -9.88 -1.32 -15.35
C VAL A 64 -10.72 -1.00 -16.59
N LYS A 65 -10.33 -0.06 -17.44
CA LYS A 65 -11.00 0.18 -18.74
C LYS A 65 -11.08 -1.08 -19.62
N HIS A 66 -10.20 -2.06 -19.42
CA HIS A 66 -10.18 -3.32 -20.16
C HIS A 66 -10.89 -4.48 -19.44
N SER A 67 -11.43 -4.27 -18.23
CA SER A 67 -12.02 -5.32 -17.38
C SER A 67 -13.48 -4.97 -17.05
N LEU A 68 -14.43 -5.73 -17.59
CA LEU A 68 -15.88 -5.54 -17.50
C LEU A 68 -16.40 -5.11 -16.11
N ASP A 69 -16.85 -3.85 -16.04
CA ASP A 69 -18.01 -3.24 -15.39
C ASP A 69 -18.79 -3.99 -14.27
N ARG A 70 -18.11 -4.53 -13.23
CA ARG A 70 -18.78 -4.80 -11.95
C ARG A 70 -18.08 -4.14 -10.75
N PRO A 71 -18.86 -3.55 -9.81
CA PRO A 71 -18.34 -2.91 -8.59
C PRO A 71 -17.86 -3.91 -7.51
N LEU A 72 -17.63 -5.18 -7.87
CA LEU A 72 -17.36 -6.26 -6.92
C LEU A 72 -15.86 -6.55 -6.84
N CYS A 73 -15.28 -6.20 -5.68
CA CYS A 73 -13.92 -6.55 -5.24
C CYS A 73 -12.78 -6.01 -6.11
N ARG A 74 -12.47 -4.72 -5.96
CA ARG A 74 -11.22 -4.16 -6.49
C ARG A 74 -10.03 -4.90 -5.87
N VAL A 75 -9.12 -5.36 -6.74
CA VAL A 75 -7.92 -6.11 -6.35
C VAL A 75 -7.00 -5.20 -5.54
N LEU A 76 -6.63 -5.65 -4.34
CA LEU A 76 -5.52 -5.08 -3.59
C LEU A 76 -4.23 -5.74 -4.08
N PHE A 77 -3.16 -4.97 -4.17
CA PHE A 77 -1.84 -5.48 -4.53
C PHE A 77 -0.99 -5.63 -3.27
N ARG A 78 -0.49 -6.83 -3.02
CA ARG A 78 0.29 -7.14 -1.80
C ARG A 78 1.45 -6.17 -1.58
N ARG A 79 2.12 -5.76 -2.66
CA ARG A 79 3.30 -4.89 -2.60
C ARG A 79 2.97 -3.45 -2.22
N GLU A 80 1.71 -3.05 -2.36
CA GLU A 80 1.25 -1.67 -2.15
C GLU A 80 0.55 -1.51 -0.79
N ILE A 81 0.36 -2.60 -0.04
CA ILE A 81 -0.52 -2.65 1.13
C ILE A 81 0.26 -2.73 2.43
N CYS A 82 0.02 -1.77 3.32
CA CYS A 82 0.42 -1.81 4.71
C CYS A 82 -0.77 -2.10 5.65
N LEU A 83 -0.46 -2.66 6.82
CA LEU A 83 -1.39 -2.82 7.93
C LEU A 83 -0.78 -2.14 9.16
N LEU A 84 -1.43 -1.13 9.73
CA LEU A 84 -0.92 -0.40 10.89
C LEU A 84 -1.84 -0.57 12.10
N ARG A 85 -1.26 -1.05 13.20
CA ARG A 85 -1.87 -1.05 14.53
C ARG A 85 -1.15 -0.01 15.38
N ARG A 86 -1.75 1.17 15.56
CA ARG A 86 -1.22 2.18 16.47
C ARG A 86 -1.39 1.74 17.92
N ARG A 87 -0.48 2.22 18.77
CA ARG A 87 -0.52 2.00 20.21
C ARG A 87 -1.47 3.02 20.85
N GLY A 88 -2.71 2.59 21.03
CA GLY A 88 -3.76 3.34 21.73
C GLY A 88 -5.00 2.47 21.89
N PRO A 89 -5.74 2.59 23.02
CA PRO A 89 -6.95 1.81 23.25
C PRO A 89 -8.01 2.05 22.16
N ASP A 90 -8.12 3.30 21.69
CA ASP A 90 -9.17 3.73 20.75
C ASP A 90 -8.69 3.91 19.30
N GLU A 91 -7.39 3.76 19.04
CA GLU A 91 -6.86 3.92 17.70
C GLU A 91 -7.33 2.74 16.82
N PRO A 92 -7.99 2.98 15.68
CA PRO A 92 -8.40 1.90 14.80
C PRO A 92 -7.20 1.28 14.11
N LEU A 93 -7.26 -0.03 13.89
CA LEU A 93 -6.35 -0.71 12.97
C LEU A 93 -6.59 -0.16 11.55
N MET A 94 -5.53 0.15 10.81
CA MET A 94 -5.62 0.75 9.47
C MET A 94 -5.04 -0.18 8.40
N VAL A 95 -5.74 -0.30 7.27
CA VAL A 95 -5.21 -0.87 6.04
C VAL A 95 -4.98 0.27 5.07
N VAL A 96 -3.78 0.35 4.50
CA VAL A 96 -3.39 1.47 3.63
C VAL A 96 -2.80 0.92 2.34
N GLU A 97 -3.33 1.36 1.21
CA GLU A 97 -2.74 1.13 -0.12
C GLU A 97 -2.12 2.43 -0.63
N LEU A 98 -0.89 2.37 -1.15
CA LEU A 98 -0.25 3.46 -1.88
C LEU A 98 -0.37 3.24 -3.38
N ASP A 99 -0.70 4.29 -4.11
CA ASP A 99 -0.51 4.38 -5.56
C ASP A 99 0.28 5.67 -5.88
N VAL A 100 1.31 5.56 -6.73
CA VAL A 100 2.17 6.68 -7.11
C VAL A 100 1.78 7.16 -8.50
N VAL A 101 1.28 8.39 -8.58
CA VAL A 101 0.67 8.97 -9.77
C VAL A 101 1.47 10.19 -10.21
N TYR A 102 1.56 10.41 -11.51
CA TYR A 102 2.21 11.60 -12.03
C TYR A 102 1.21 12.61 -12.53
N ASP A 103 1.31 13.81 -11.97
CA ASP A 103 0.61 14.98 -12.48
C ASP A 103 1.35 15.51 -13.70
N ARG A 104 0.76 15.34 -14.88
CA ARG A 104 1.34 15.85 -16.14
C ARG A 104 1.32 17.37 -16.25
N VAL A 105 0.39 18.03 -15.56
CA VAL A 105 0.23 19.49 -15.59
C VAL A 105 1.27 20.12 -14.67
N ALA A 106 1.32 19.66 -13.42
CA ALA A 106 2.31 20.13 -12.45
C ALA A 106 3.71 19.51 -12.62
N ARG A 107 3.85 18.52 -13.52
CA ARG A 107 5.10 17.79 -13.85
C ARG A 107 5.80 17.22 -12.61
N ARG A 108 5.02 16.67 -11.68
CA ARG A 108 5.51 16.13 -10.41
C ARG A 108 4.82 14.84 -10.02
N GLU A 109 5.49 14.09 -9.16
CA GLU A 109 4.96 12.86 -8.58
C GLU A 109 4.04 13.17 -7.39
N LEU A 110 2.91 12.48 -7.33
CA LEU A 110 1.91 12.56 -6.29
C LEU A 110 1.63 11.15 -5.76
N ALA A 111 1.19 11.07 -4.51
CA ALA A 111 0.70 9.85 -3.91
C ALA A 111 -0.82 9.91 -3.73
N GLU A 112 -1.47 8.83 -4.11
CA GLU A 112 -2.85 8.53 -3.75
C GLU A 112 -2.85 7.46 -2.67
N LEU A 113 -3.38 7.81 -1.49
CA LEU A 113 -3.50 6.88 -0.37
C LEU A 113 -4.94 6.41 -0.24
N CYS A 114 -5.14 5.10 -0.28
CA CYS A 114 -6.43 4.48 0.02
C CYS A 114 -6.39 3.90 1.42
N ILE A 115 -7.16 4.47 2.32
CA ILE A 115 -7.13 4.14 3.75
C ILE A 115 -8.45 3.49 4.14
N LEU A 116 -8.37 2.39 4.87
CA LEU A 116 -9.49 1.77 5.54
C LEU A 116 -9.20 1.62 7.01
N ARG A 117 -10.02 2.25 7.85
CA ARG A 117 -10.05 2.00 9.29
C ARG A 117 -10.90 0.76 9.55
N VAL A 118 -10.31 -0.29 10.10
CA VAL A 118 -10.99 -1.57 10.31
C VAL A 118 -12.07 -1.39 11.37
N GLY A 119 -13.33 -1.48 10.94
CA GLY A 119 -14.52 -1.10 11.70
C GLY A 119 -15.40 -0.11 10.92
N SER A 120 -14.79 0.69 10.05
CA SER A 120 -15.48 1.54 9.08
C SER A 120 -16.06 0.74 7.92
N ARG A 121 -17.16 1.24 7.37
CA ARG A 121 -17.86 0.61 6.22
C ARG A 121 -17.32 1.03 4.86
N ARG A 122 -16.49 2.07 4.81
CA ARG A 122 -16.02 2.68 3.57
C ARG A 122 -14.52 2.91 3.61
N TRP A 123 -13.92 2.79 2.44
CA TRP A 123 -12.57 3.25 2.18
C TRP A 123 -12.57 4.76 2.01
N GLU A 124 -11.47 5.40 2.39
CA GLU A 124 -11.20 6.81 2.20
C GLU A 124 -10.05 6.96 1.21
N MET A 125 -10.14 7.97 0.34
CA MET A 125 -9.10 8.29 -0.62
C MET A 125 -8.51 9.66 -0.28
N LYS A 126 -7.20 9.72 -0.09
CA LYS A 126 -6.45 10.97 0.01
C LYS A 126 -5.68 11.17 -1.28
N LEU A 127 -6.16 12.11 -2.08
CA LEU A 127 -5.57 12.47 -3.36
C LEU A 127 -4.45 13.49 -3.17
N SER A 128 -3.53 13.52 -4.12
CA SER A 128 -2.57 14.61 -4.30
C SER A 128 -1.66 14.87 -3.12
N VAL A 129 -1.28 13.82 -2.37
CA VAL A 129 -0.27 13.94 -1.33
C VAL A 129 1.08 14.17 -2.03
N PRO A 130 1.74 15.32 -1.85
CA PRO A 130 3.01 15.59 -2.51
C PRO A 130 4.06 14.55 -2.12
N LEU A 131 4.80 14.08 -3.11
CA LEU A 131 6.02 13.30 -2.88
C LEU A 131 7.19 14.27 -2.74
N VAL A 132 7.77 14.31 -1.55
CA VAL A 132 9.00 15.07 -1.31
C VAL A 132 10.17 14.16 -1.59
N VAL A 133 10.87 14.45 -2.67
CA VAL A 133 12.12 13.81 -3.06
C VAL A 133 13.24 14.78 -2.73
N HIS A 134 14.33 14.30 -2.17
CA HIS A 134 15.55 15.09 -2.02
C HIS A 134 16.57 14.64 -3.07
N ASP A 135 17.24 15.59 -3.72
CA ASP A 135 18.38 15.32 -4.59
C ASP A 135 19.65 14.99 -3.77
N GLU A 136 20.77 14.80 -4.47
CA GLU A 136 22.07 14.46 -3.87
C GLU A 136 22.57 15.53 -2.89
N ASP A 137 22.22 16.79 -3.14
CA ASP A 137 22.60 17.94 -2.33
C ASP A 137 21.60 18.20 -1.18
N GLY A 138 20.54 17.38 -1.08
CA GLY A 138 19.49 17.49 -0.09
C GLY A 138 18.38 18.49 -0.45
N ASN A 139 18.40 19.07 -1.65
CA ASN A 139 17.37 20.00 -2.12
C ASN A 139 16.12 19.25 -2.56
N GLU A 140 14.94 19.87 -2.43
CA GLU A 140 13.70 19.28 -2.90
C GLU A 140 13.70 19.13 -4.44
N SER A 141 13.35 17.94 -4.91
CA SER A 141 13.19 17.57 -6.32
C SER A 141 11.73 17.19 -6.58
N ASP A 142 11.21 17.59 -7.74
CA ASP A 142 9.88 17.19 -8.22
C ASP A 142 9.88 15.85 -8.97
N GLN A 143 11.06 15.27 -9.23
CA GLN A 143 11.23 14.07 -10.04
C GLN A 143 11.81 12.91 -9.24
N LEU A 144 11.18 11.74 -9.36
CA LEU A 144 11.75 10.49 -8.87
C LEU A 144 12.89 10.04 -9.80
N PRO A 145 13.97 9.45 -9.26
CA PRO A 145 15.12 9.02 -10.07
C PRO A 145 14.84 7.82 -10.99
N TYR A 146 13.65 7.21 -10.94
CA TYR A 146 13.37 5.91 -11.58
C TYR A 146 11.91 5.75 -12.04
N ARG A 147 11.59 4.59 -12.65
CA ARG A 147 10.24 4.24 -13.13
C ARG A 147 9.29 3.85 -11.99
N ARG A 148 8.14 4.52 -11.94
CA ARG A 148 7.05 4.40 -10.95
C ARG A 148 6.45 3.01 -10.74
N ASP A 149 6.66 2.07 -11.67
CA ASP A 149 5.84 0.85 -11.78
C ASP A 149 6.26 -0.29 -10.84
N ARG A 150 7.23 -0.07 -9.94
CA ARG A 150 7.79 -1.15 -9.12
C ARG A 150 7.90 -0.83 -7.64
N ILE A 151 6.77 -0.79 -6.94
CA ILE A 151 6.84 -1.05 -5.48
C ILE A 151 7.09 -2.55 -5.30
N ASP A 152 8.19 -2.91 -4.63
CA ASP A 152 8.58 -4.31 -4.41
C ASP A 152 7.87 -4.91 -3.20
N THR A 153 7.74 -4.12 -2.13
CA THR A 153 7.03 -4.52 -0.91
C THR A 153 6.56 -3.32 -0.11
N ALA A 154 5.61 -3.58 0.78
CA ALA A 154 5.13 -2.63 1.76
C ALA A 154 5.42 -3.20 3.16
N ILE A 155 5.96 -2.38 4.06
CA ILE A 155 6.29 -2.74 5.43
C ILE A 155 5.82 -1.66 6.39
N THR A 156 5.44 -2.08 7.58
CA THR A 156 5.07 -1.19 8.68
C THR A 156 6.24 -1.10 9.64
N MET A 157 6.63 0.12 10.02
CA MET A 157 7.78 0.39 10.87
C MET A 157 7.32 1.05 12.17
N GLY A 158 7.33 0.27 13.25
CA GLY A 158 6.79 0.70 14.54
C GLY A 158 5.32 1.10 14.43
N ASP A 159 4.88 2.00 15.31
CA ASP A 159 3.46 2.31 15.47
C ASP A 159 2.99 3.51 14.61
N TRP A 160 3.89 4.15 13.85
CA TRP A 160 3.61 5.43 13.20
C TRP A 160 3.96 5.47 11.72
N PHE A 161 4.88 4.63 11.26
CA PHE A 161 5.42 4.77 9.91
C PHE A 161 4.96 3.64 8.99
N LEU A 162 4.56 4.04 7.80
CA LEU A 162 4.30 3.14 6.68
C LEU A 162 5.37 3.34 5.63
N CYS A 163 5.90 2.23 5.10
CA CYS A 163 7.02 2.24 4.19
C CYS A 163 6.73 1.38 2.97
N TRP A 164 6.94 1.94 1.78
CA TRP A 164 6.85 1.22 0.51
C TRP A 164 8.23 1.22 -0.14
N VAL A 165 8.78 0.02 -0.29
CA VAL A 165 10.19 -0.19 -0.62
C VAL A 165 10.35 -0.48 -2.10
N HIS A 166 11.35 0.16 -2.69
CA HIS A 166 11.93 -0.15 -3.99
C HIS A 166 13.38 -0.60 -3.74
N TYR A 167 13.67 -1.89 -3.89
CA TYR A 167 14.93 -2.47 -3.42
C TYR A 167 16.18 -1.90 -4.10
N SER A 168 16.03 -1.33 -5.30
CA SER A 168 17.14 -0.68 -6.00
C SER A 168 17.16 0.83 -5.89
N GLU A 169 16.22 1.50 -5.24
CA GLU A 169 16.15 2.98 -5.35
C GLU A 169 15.97 3.66 -4.01
N GLY A 170 15.17 3.09 -3.13
CA GLY A 170 14.77 3.79 -1.92
C GLY A 170 13.46 3.28 -1.36
N PHE A 171 12.84 4.12 -0.56
CA PHE A 171 11.53 3.83 -0.01
C PHE A 171 10.72 5.09 0.20
N PHE A 172 9.41 4.97 -0.04
CA PHE A 172 8.44 5.98 0.35
C PHE A 172 8.12 5.79 1.82
N LEU A 173 8.20 6.86 2.60
CA LEU A 173 7.90 6.89 4.02
C LEU A 173 6.74 7.84 4.27
N TRP A 174 5.69 7.32 4.89
CA TRP A 174 4.60 8.12 5.42
C TRP A 174 4.59 8.06 6.95
N ASP A 175 4.74 9.22 7.58
CA ASP A 175 4.45 9.40 8.99
C ASP A 175 2.94 9.59 9.20
N THR A 176 2.30 8.60 9.80
CA THR A 176 0.87 8.65 10.02
C THR A 176 0.49 9.61 11.17
N ALA A 177 1.43 10.10 11.98
CA ALA A 177 1.15 11.14 12.97
C ALA A 177 0.68 12.47 12.33
N GLU A 178 0.99 12.69 11.04
CA GLU A 178 0.51 13.85 10.27
C GLU A 178 -0.95 13.71 9.76
N GLU A 179 -1.65 12.63 10.12
CA GLU A 179 -3.07 12.42 9.82
C GLU A 179 -3.93 13.25 10.81
N PRO A 180 -4.92 14.05 10.35
CA PRO A 180 -5.82 13.81 9.22
C PRO A 180 -5.45 14.40 7.86
N SER A 181 -4.44 15.24 7.78
CA SER A 181 -4.08 15.93 6.54
C SER A 181 -2.62 15.65 6.20
N PRO A 182 -2.31 14.45 5.62
CA PRO A 182 -0.94 14.10 5.29
C PRO A 182 -0.38 15.16 4.34
N LYS A 183 0.65 15.88 4.81
CA LYS A 183 1.21 17.01 4.05
C LYS A 183 2.19 16.55 3.00
N LYS A 184 2.84 15.40 3.23
CA LYS A 184 3.80 14.81 2.31
C LYS A 184 4.05 13.33 2.59
N ILE A 185 4.42 12.62 1.54
CA ILE A 185 5.14 11.34 1.64
C ILE A 185 6.58 11.63 1.24
N ARG A 186 7.54 11.13 2.01
CA ARG A 186 8.96 11.37 1.74
C ARG A 186 9.53 10.19 0.97
N PHE A 187 10.22 10.45 -0.12
CA PHE A 187 11.07 9.44 -0.74
C PHE A 187 12.47 9.52 -0.11
N LEU A 188 12.95 8.38 0.37
CA LEU A 188 14.28 8.24 0.96
C LEU A 188 15.11 7.35 0.03
N PRO A 189 16.09 7.91 -0.70
CA PRO A 189 16.93 7.13 -1.60
C PRO A 189 17.83 6.17 -0.82
N LEU A 190 18.16 5.04 -1.42
CA LEU A 190 19.19 4.15 -0.86
C LEU A 190 20.58 4.79 -0.96
N PRO A 191 21.46 4.54 0.02
CA PRO A 191 22.86 4.96 -0.09
C PRO A 191 23.51 4.33 -1.33
N ARG A 192 24.21 5.13 -2.13
CA ARG A 192 24.87 4.70 -3.38
C ARG A 192 25.90 3.59 -3.18
N GLU A 193 26.51 3.50 -2.00
CA GLU A 193 27.48 2.45 -1.66
C GLU A 193 26.88 1.04 -1.72
N VAL A 194 25.55 0.91 -1.58
CA VAL A 194 24.83 -0.36 -1.69
C VAL A 194 24.53 -0.72 -3.15
N MET A 195 24.48 0.27 -4.06
CA MET A 195 24.13 0.10 -5.46
C MET A 195 25.27 -0.47 -6.31
N CYS A 196 26.53 -0.28 -5.91
CA CYS A 196 27.71 -0.66 -6.69
C CYS A 196 28.20 -2.11 -6.50
N ARG A 197 27.51 -2.96 -5.71
CA ARG A 197 27.99 -4.35 -5.48
C ARG A 197 27.43 -5.41 -6.42
N TYR A 198 26.54 -5.05 -7.35
CA TYR A 198 25.99 -5.99 -8.33
C TYR A 198 26.55 -5.85 -9.75
N SER A 199 27.50 -4.92 -9.98
CA SER A 199 28.07 -4.66 -11.32
C SER A 199 29.48 -5.20 -11.55
N ASP A 200 30.15 -5.78 -10.55
CA ASP A 200 31.57 -6.22 -10.68
C ASP A 200 31.75 -7.74 -10.85
N HIS A 201 30.71 -8.45 -11.31
CA HIS A 201 30.82 -9.85 -11.70
C HIS A 201 30.37 -10.04 -13.15
N ASP A 202 31.22 -9.55 -14.07
CA ASP A 202 31.45 -9.98 -15.46
C ASP A 202 32.36 -8.88 -16.05
N GLU A 203 33.59 -9.07 -16.52
CA GLU A 203 34.22 -10.20 -17.21
C GLU A 203 35.74 -10.21 -16.90
N ARG A 204 36.32 -11.40 -16.83
CA ARG A 204 37.76 -11.67 -16.87
C ARG A 204 38.09 -12.41 -18.16
#